data_AF-A0A7M1USJ9-F1
#
_entry.id   AF-A0A7M1USJ9-F1
#
_cell.length_a   1.000
_cell.length_b   1.000
_cell.length_c   1.000
_cell.angle_alpha   90.00
_cell.angle_beta   90.00
_cell.angle_gamma   90.00
#
_symmetry.space_group_name_H-M   'P 1'
#
loop_
_entity.id
_entity.type
_entity.pdbx_description
1 polymer ?
#
loop_
_entity_poly.entity_id
_entity_poly.type
_entity_poly.pdbx_seq_one_letter_code
_entity_poly.pdbx_strand_id
1 'polypeptide(L)'
;MLNVSEKIISRATDLTNLLMLKYITMLEDLKVYEAEVESSDMSPEDKEATLSMINLLKNIVVKEIYSLAAEGLFTGTNTQEESVAL
;
A
#
# COMPACT_ATOMS: atom_id res chain seq x y z
N MET A 1 -27.17 14.78 6.27
CA MET A 1 -27.02 14.26 4.89
C MET A 1 -25.72 14.86 4.37
N LEU A 2 -24.72 14.04 4.02
CA LEU A 2 -23.42 14.58 3.58
C LEU A 2 -23.60 15.43 2.31
N ASN A 3 -22.92 16.58 2.24
CA ASN A 3 -22.88 17.37 1.01
C ASN A 3 -22.05 16.64 -0.07
N VAL A 4 -22.12 17.10 -1.32
CA VAL A 4 -21.45 16.42 -2.44
C VAL A 4 -19.93 16.33 -2.23
N SER A 5 -19.30 17.35 -1.65
CA SER A 5 -17.87 17.36 -1.34
C SER A 5 -17.51 16.27 -0.33
N GLU A 6 -18.27 16.17 0.76
CA GLU A 6 -18.08 15.14 1.80
C GLU A 6 -18.25 13.71 1.25
N LYS A 7 -19.18 13.50 0.30
CA LYS A 7 -19.33 12.20 -0.38
C LYS A 7 -18.13 11.86 -1.25
N ILE A 8 -17.56 12.84 -1.96
CA ILE A 8 -16.37 12.67 -2.79
C ILE A 8 -15.16 12.33 -1.91
N ILE A 9 -14.98 13.07 -0.80
CA ILE A 9 -13.90 12.82 0.17
C ILE A 9 -14.02 11.42 0.76
N SER A 10 -15.20 11.04 1.25
CA SER A 10 -15.44 9.68 1.76
C SER A 10 -15.10 8.62 0.72
N ARG A 11 -15.44 8.85 -0.55
CA ARG A 11 -15.15 7.86 -1.59
C ARG A 11 -13.68 7.80 -1.98
N ALA A 12 -12.96 8.92 -1.93
CA ALA A 12 -11.52 8.94 -2.08
C ALA A 12 -10.84 8.15 -0.95
N THR A 13 -11.26 8.35 0.29
CA THR A 13 -10.75 7.58 1.46
C THR A 13 -10.99 6.09 1.31
N ASP A 14 -12.19 5.66 0.89
CA ASP A 14 -12.47 4.24 0.64
C ASP A 14 -11.53 3.64 -0.40
N LEU A 15 -11.29 4.36 -1.51
CA LEU A 15 -10.39 3.92 -2.58
C LEU A 15 -8.95 3.80 -2.09
N THR A 16 -8.47 4.77 -1.30
CA THR A 16 -7.13 4.70 -0.70
C THR A 16 -6.98 3.51 0.23
N ASN A 17 -7.99 3.25 1.08
CA ASN A 17 -7.97 2.11 2.00
C ASN A 17 -7.93 0.78 1.24
N LEU A 18 -8.70 0.66 0.15
CA LEU A 18 -8.69 -0.53 -0.71
C LEU A 18 -7.34 -0.72 -1.41
N LEU A 19 -6.74 0.35 -1.92
CA LEU A 19 -5.40 0.29 -2.53
C LEU A 19 -4.34 -0.11 -1.50
N MET A 20 -4.38 0.45 -0.29
CA MET A 20 -3.47 0.11 0.79
C MET A 20 -3.57 -1.37 1.16
N LEU A 21 -4.79 -1.88 1.34
CA LEU A 21 -5.02 -3.30 1.61
C LEU A 21 -4.45 -4.18 0.49
N LYS A 22 -4.70 -3.81 -0.77
CA LYS A 22 -4.17 -4.54 -1.94
C LYS A 22 -2.65 -4.60 -1.94
N TYR A 23 -1.96 -3.48 -1.64
CA TYR A 23 -0.51 -3.47 -1.58
C TYR A 23 0.05 -4.30 -0.41
N ILE A 24 -0.61 -4.28 0.75
CA ILE A 24 -0.23 -5.12 1.89
C ILE A 24 -0.36 -6.60 1.52
N THR A 25 -1.48 -7.01 0.93
CA THR A 25 -1.67 -8.41 0.47
C THR A 25 -0.62 -8.81 -0.57
N MET A 26 -0.26 -7.93 -1.51
CA MET A 26 0.81 -8.23 -2.46
C MET A 26 2.16 -8.46 -1.76
N LEU A 27 2.47 -7.74 -0.68
CA LEU A 27 3.70 -7.98 0.10
C LEU A 27 3.66 -9.32 0.84
N GLU A 28 2.50 -9.75 1.31
CA GLU A 28 2.31 -11.07 1.93
C GLU A 28 2.50 -12.18 0.90
N ASP A 29 1.88 -12.06 -0.27
CA ASP A 29 2.04 -13.03 -1.37
C ASP A 29 3.51 -13.12 -1.81
N LEU A 30 4.21 -11.98 -1.96
CA LEU A 30 5.62 -11.96 -2.33
C LEU A 30 6.53 -12.61 -1.27
N LYS A 31 6.16 -12.60 0.02
CA LYS A 31 6.88 -13.35 1.07
C LYS A 31 6.66 -14.85 0.95
N VAL A 32 5.43 -15.26 0.60
CA VAL A 32 5.13 -16.67 0.35
C VAL A 32 5.93 -17.18 -0.86
N TYR A 33 5.92 -16.44 -1.97
CA TYR A 33 6.69 -16.82 -3.16
C TYR A 33 8.20 -16.86 -2.91
N GLU A 34 8.73 -15.96 -2.07
CA GLU A 34 10.14 -16.02 -1.66
C GLU A 34 10.47 -17.35 -0.97
N ALA A 35 9.65 -17.75 0.01
CA ALA A 35 9.84 -19.01 0.73
C ALA A 35 9.69 -20.24 -0.20
N GLU A 36 8.77 -20.20 -1.17
CA GLU A 36 8.62 -21.23 -2.19
C GLU A 36 9.87 -21.35 -3.06
N VAL A 37 10.44 -20.22 -3.50
CA VAL A 37 11.68 -20.20 -4.30
C VAL A 37 12.85 -20.73 -3.48
N GLU A 38 13.00 -20.31 -2.22
CA GLU A 38 14.06 -20.78 -1.33
C GLU A 38 14.01 -22.30 -1.14
N SER A 39 12.82 -22.86 -0.94
CA SER A 39 12.59 -24.29 -0.71
C SER A 39 12.52 -25.15 -1.99
N SER A 40 12.46 -24.53 -3.17
CA SER A 40 12.38 -25.25 -4.45
C SER A 40 13.66 -26.00 -4.84
N ASP A 41 13.55 -26.91 -5.80
CA ASP A 41 14.69 -27.61 -6.42
C ASP A 41 15.32 -26.83 -7.60
N MET A 42 15.06 -25.52 -7.70
CA MET A 42 15.63 -24.67 -8.76
C MET A 42 17.16 -24.60 -8.66
N SER A 43 17.81 -24.38 -9.81
CA SER A 43 19.25 -24.15 -9.85
C SER A 43 19.63 -22.89 -9.03
N PRO A 44 20.87 -22.78 -8.51
CA PRO A 44 21.29 -21.60 -7.78
C PRO A 44 21.12 -20.29 -8.57
N GLU A 45 21.41 -20.33 -9.88
CA GLU A 45 21.28 -19.18 -10.78
C GLU A 45 19.82 -18.76 -10.96
N ASP A 46 18.91 -19.73 -11.18
CA ASP A 46 17.50 -19.43 -11.33
C ASP A 46 16.87 -18.93 -10.03
N LYS A 47 17.29 -19.47 -8.88
CA LYS A 47 16.88 -18.97 -7.55
C LYS A 47 17.31 -17.53 -7.36
N GLU A 48 18.57 -17.21 -7.64
CA GLU A 48 19.10 -15.86 -7.50
C GLU A 48 18.34 -14.86 -8.39
N ALA A 49 18.10 -15.20 -9.65
CA ALA A 49 17.36 -14.36 -10.58
C ALA A 49 15.91 -14.13 -10.10
N THR A 50 15.25 -15.18 -9.63
CA THR A 50 13.85 -15.11 -9.17
C THR A 50 13.72 -14.33 -7.87
N LEU A 51 14.60 -14.58 -6.89
CA LEU A 51 14.64 -13.82 -5.63
C LEU A 51 14.95 -12.33 -5.88
N SER A 52 15.82 -12.02 -6.84
CA SER A 52 16.09 -10.64 -7.25
C SER A 52 14.85 -9.95 -7.81
N MET A 53 14.06 -10.66 -8.63
CA MET A 53 12.79 -10.14 -9.14
C MET A 53 11.76 -9.92 -8.03
N ILE A 54 11.63 -10.87 -7.09
CA ILE A 54 10.76 -10.73 -5.92
C ILE A 54 11.15 -9.50 -5.10
N ASN A 55 12.44 -9.29 -4.85
CA ASN A 55 12.93 -8.12 -4.12
C ASN A 55 12.66 -6.80 -4.86
N LEU A 56 12.79 -6.78 -6.19
CA LEU A 56 12.40 -5.63 -6.99
C LEU A 56 10.91 -5.31 -6.83
N LEU A 57 10.04 -6.32 -6.91
CA LEU A 57 8.60 -6.16 -6.74
C LEU A 57 8.23 -5.67 -5.35
N LYS A 58 8.83 -6.23 -4.28
CA LYS A 58 8.64 -5.75 -2.90
C LYS A 58 8.99 -4.28 -2.78
N ASN A 59 10.12 -3.85 -3.34
CA ASN A 59 10.56 -2.46 -3.32
C ASN A 59 9.60 -1.52 -4.05
N ILE A 60 9.02 -1.96 -5.17
CA ILE A 60 7.99 -1.19 -5.90
C ILE A 60 6.75 -1.03 -5.01
N VAL A 61 6.23 -2.13 -4.45
CA VAL A 61 5.02 -2.09 -3.62
C VAL A 61 5.22 -1.23 -2.36
N VAL A 62 6.38 -1.31 -1.71
CA VAL A 62 6.72 -0.47 -0.56
C VAL A 62 6.73 1.02 -0.94
N LYS A 63 7.26 1.38 -2.11
CA LYS A 63 7.22 2.77 -2.60
C LYS A 63 5.79 3.26 -2.81
N GLU A 64 4.92 2.44 -3.41
CA GLU A 64 3.51 2.80 -3.60
C GLU A 64 2.79 3.03 -2.26
N ILE A 65 3.05 2.19 -1.26
CA ILE A 65 2.52 2.37 0.11
C ILE A 65 2.98 3.71 0.71
N TYR A 66 4.27 4.04 0.59
CA TYR A 66 4.80 5.31 1.09
C TYR A 66 4.20 6.50 0.35
N SER A 67 4.02 6.42 -0.97
CA SER A 67 3.35 7.45 -1.76
C SER A 67 1.92 7.69 -1.28
N LEU A 68 1.13 6.62 -1.11
CA LEU A 68 -0.24 6.73 -0.58
C LEU A 68 -0.30 7.31 0.84
N ALA A 69 0.66 6.95 1.70
CA ALA A 69 0.75 7.49 3.05
C ALA A 69 1.11 8.98 3.05
N ALA A 70 2.03 9.40 2.17
CA ALA A 70 2.47 10.79 2.02
C ALA A 70 1.39 11.72 1.45
N GLU A 71 0.49 11.19 0.60
CA GLU A 71 -0.66 11.93 0.06
C GLU A 71 -1.72 12.29 1.13
N GLY A 72 -1.51 11.91 2.40
CA GLY A 72 -2.25 12.45 3.53
C GLY A 72 -3.72 12.01 3.59
N LEU A 73 -4.12 11.03 2.78
CA LEU A 73 -5.49 10.47 2.77
C LEU A 73 -5.83 9.68 4.06
N PHE A 74 -4.88 9.60 5.00
CA PHE A 74 -5.02 9.01 6.33
C PHE A 74 -5.20 10.05 7.46
N THR A 75 -5.20 11.37 7.17
CA THR A 75 -5.48 12.41 8.19
C THR A 75 -6.98 12.65 8.40
N GLY A 76 -7.80 11.64 8.17
CA GLY A 76 -9.23 11.67 8.47
C GLY A 76 -9.52 11.52 9.96
N THR A 77 -9.13 12.52 10.76
CA THR A 77 -9.77 12.98 12.02
C THR A 77 -8.95 14.14 12.63
N ASN A 78 -9.58 15.31 12.80
CA ASN A 78 -9.21 16.46 13.66
C ASN A 78 -8.45 17.66 13.06
N THR A 79 -8.99 18.32 12.05
CA THR A 79 -8.72 19.77 11.82
C THR A 79 -9.98 20.57 11.47
N GLN A 80 -11.07 20.31 12.19
CA GLN A 80 -12.19 21.24 12.33
C GLN A 80 -12.40 21.55 13.82
N GLU A 81 -11.63 22.51 14.33
CA GLU A 81 -11.67 23.22 15.62
C GLU A 81 -10.24 23.78 15.77
N GLU A 82 -9.87 25.05 15.79
CA GLU A 82 -10.45 26.38 15.97
C GLU A 82 -9.67 27.29 14.99
N SER A 83 -10.15 28.37 14.38
CA SER A 83 -10.74 29.53 15.04
C SER A 83 -11.26 30.48 13.96
N VAL A 84 -12.59 30.59 13.86
CA VAL A 84 -13.22 31.86 13.52
C VAL A 84 -13.77 32.37 14.85
N ALA A 85 -13.01 33.26 15.49
CA ALA A 85 -13.53 34.14 16.54
C ALA A 85 -12.64 35.39 16.69
N LEU A 86 -13.26 36.51 16.35
CA LEU A 86 -12.93 37.93 16.60
C LEU A 86 -11.84 38.58 15.72
#